data_AF-A0A821KKR4-F1
#
_entry.id   AF-A0A821KKR4-F1
#
_cell.length_a   1.000
_cell.length_b   1.000
_cell.length_c   1.000
_cell.angle_alpha   90.00
_cell.angle_beta   90.00
_cell.angle_gamma   90.00
#
_symmetry.space_group_name_H-M   'P 1'
#
loop_
_entity.id
_entity.type
_entity.pdbx_description
1 polymer ?
#
loop_
_entity_poly.entity_id
_entity_poly.type
_entity_poly.pdbx_seq_one_letter_code
_entity_poly.pdbx_strand_id
1 'polypeptide(L)'
;MALSLFILISWFVCILTCYYIIRPISIKLVRFILTSFLCILLSYITCQNLPRFNALAIFTVVICWLTSIRLIALTSFSTKILLTFQSFLLKILWIYFPILPKKTAQNQWPIIYSIILIIIKLLINHWIYRWLIKCEMQVSYQRIFMFYLFLTTISYILDIEMIFVRILTRNKYTLESFTNFPIFSSSLREFWGRRYNRIVHRTLKESIFEPIRLAFSSPTIGIMITFIISGLFHVHVWLVAFDDKSSLFPTFMFFFLHGIACSIETNMKFQLPEHVGWIITHTFLLITSPLVARPFVEKGSLFLILNPAPFINVGWIPKLPLPNFCP
;
A
#
# COMPACT_ATOMS: atom_id res chain seq x y z
N MET A 1 -3.98 -3.82 -27.11
CA MET A 1 -3.30 -5.13 -26.97
C MET A 1 -1.81 -5.04 -27.28
N ALA A 2 -1.39 -4.44 -28.40
CA ALA A 2 0.03 -4.27 -28.73
C ALA A 2 0.80 -3.42 -27.69
N LEU A 3 0.25 -2.28 -27.25
CA LEU A 3 0.88 -1.40 -26.26
C LEU A 3 1.05 -2.07 -24.89
N SER A 4 0.04 -2.81 -24.41
CA SER A 4 0.11 -3.52 -23.13
C SER A 4 1.15 -4.64 -23.14
N LEU A 5 1.26 -5.36 -24.26
CA LEU A 5 2.30 -6.40 -24.44
C LEU A 5 3.70 -5.76 -24.50
N PHE A 6 3.85 -4.64 -25.22
CA PHE A 6 5.11 -3.90 -25.28
C PHE A 6 5.59 -3.42 -23.91
N ILE A 7 4.68 -2.88 -23.09
CA ILE A 7 4.98 -2.44 -21.72
C ILE A 7 5.44 -3.64 -20.87
N LEU A 8 4.73 -4.78 -20.93
CA LEU A 8 5.10 -5.98 -20.18
C LEU A 8 6.49 -6.48 -20.59
N ILE A 9 6.77 -6.56 -21.89
CA ILE A 9 8.07 -6.96 -22.42
C ILE A 9 9.15 -5.98 -21.94
N SER A 10 8.88 -4.67 -21.94
CA SER A 10 9.83 -3.65 -21.51
C SER A 10 10.17 -3.76 -20.03
N TRP A 11 9.19 -4.03 -19.16
CA TRP A 11 9.44 -4.33 -17.74
C TRP A 11 10.24 -5.63 -17.56
N PHE A 12 9.94 -6.67 -18.34
CA PHE A 12 10.72 -7.91 -18.30
C PHE A 12 12.17 -7.71 -18.74
N VAL A 13 12.40 -6.99 -19.84
CA VAL A 13 13.74 -6.59 -20.30
C VAL A 13 14.44 -5.77 -19.23
N CYS A 14 13.76 -4.82 -18.58
CA CYS A 14 14.33 -4.04 -17.48
C CYS A 14 14.81 -4.92 -16.32
N ILE A 15 14.04 -5.93 -15.91
CA ILE A 15 14.43 -6.89 -14.87
C ILE A 15 15.70 -7.64 -15.29
N LEU A 16 15.77 -8.10 -16.55
CA LEU A 16 16.94 -8.79 -17.08
C LEU A 16 18.17 -7.88 -17.13
N THR A 17 18.04 -6.66 -17.67
CA THR A 17 19.09 -5.65 -17.73
C THR A 17 19.59 -5.29 -16.32
N CYS A 18 18.68 -5.12 -15.37
CA CYS A 18 19.01 -4.86 -13.98
C CYS A 18 19.88 -5.97 -13.37
N TYR A 19 19.55 -7.25 -13.63
CA TYR A 19 20.28 -8.38 -13.06
C TYR A 19 21.60 -8.68 -13.79
N TYR A 20 21.58 -8.79 -15.11
CA TYR A 20 22.73 -9.27 -15.89
C TYR A 20 23.72 -8.16 -16.27
N ILE A 21 23.28 -6.91 -16.42
CA ILE A 21 24.11 -5.82 -16.94
C ILE A 21 24.45 -4.81 -15.84
N ILE A 22 23.45 -4.30 -15.11
CA ILE A 22 23.66 -3.20 -14.16
C ILE A 22 24.24 -3.72 -12.84
N ARG A 23 23.67 -4.78 -12.27
CA ARG A 23 24.08 -5.31 -10.96
C ARG A 23 25.58 -5.67 -10.86
N PRO A 24 26.24 -6.24 -11.89
CA PRO A 24 27.68 -6.54 -11.86
C PRO A 24 28.59 -5.31 -11.80
N ILE A 25 28.10 -4.11 -12.14
CA ILE A 25 28.90 -2.87 -12.09
C ILE A 25 29.39 -2.64 -10.65
N SER A 26 30.68 -2.37 -10.48
CA SER A 26 31.32 -2.20 -9.17
C SER A 26 30.86 -0.94 -8.43
N ILE A 27 30.60 0.15 -9.17
CA ILE A 27 30.27 1.46 -8.61
C ILE A 27 28.79 1.55 -8.25
N LYS A 28 28.48 1.62 -6.94
CA LYS A 28 27.11 1.73 -6.41
C LYS A 28 26.32 2.90 -7.00
N LEU A 29 26.95 4.07 -7.13
CA LEU A 29 26.28 5.27 -7.65
C LEU A 29 25.83 5.09 -9.10
N VAL A 30 26.67 4.48 -9.95
CA VAL A 30 26.34 4.18 -11.35
C VAL A 30 25.14 3.23 -11.43
N ARG A 31 25.12 2.17 -10.61
CA ARG A 31 23.96 1.24 -10.55
C ARG A 31 22.68 1.97 -10.17
N PHE A 32 22.75 2.82 -9.15
CA PHE A 32 21.61 3.59 -8.68
C PHE A 32 21.06 4.52 -9.77
N ILE A 33 21.92 5.27 -10.46
CA ILE A 33 21.53 6.18 -11.53
C ILE A 33 20.91 5.40 -12.70
N LEU A 34 21.56 4.35 -13.19
CA LEU A 34 21.07 3.55 -14.32
C LEU A 34 19.74 2.87 -14.02
N THR A 35 19.62 2.20 -12.87
CA THR A 35 18.36 1.53 -12.49
C THR A 35 17.25 2.56 -12.27
N SER A 36 17.54 3.69 -11.62
CA SER A 36 16.53 4.73 -11.38
C SER A 36 16.05 5.35 -12.68
N PHE A 37 16.95 5.64 -13.62
CA PHE A 37 16.60 6.17 -14.94
C PHE A 37 15.65 5.23 -15.70
N LEU A 38 15.99 3.94 -15.79
CA LEU A 38 15.13 2.94 -16.44
C LEU A 38 13.76 2.83 -15.75
N CYS A 39 13.75 2.81 -14.42
CA CYS A 39 12.51 2.73 -13.64
C CYS A 39 11.61 3.96 -13.82
N ILE A 40 12.18 5.17 -13.83
CA ILE A 40 11.45 6.42 -14.03
C ILE A 40 10.88 6.46 -15.46
N LEU A 41 11.69 6.15 -16.47
CA LEU A 41 11.26 6.13 -17.86
C LEU A 41 10.12 5.13 -18.09
N LEU A 42 10.25 3.90 -17.58
CA LEU A 42 9.20 2.88 -17.73
C LEU A 42 7.95 3.22 -16.93
N SER A 43 8.09 3.79 -15.74
CA SER A 43 6.95 4.25 -14.96
C SER A 43 6.21 5.38 -15.70
N TYR A 44 6.94 6.32 -16.29
CA TYR A 44 6.37 7.38 -17.12
C TYR A 44 5.59 6.81 -18.31
N ILE A 45 6.23 5.94 -19.12
CA ILE A 45 5.59 5.30 -20.29
C ILE A 45 4.34 4.49 -19.87
N THR A 46 4.43 3.76 -18.76
CA THR A 46 3.33 2.92 -18.28
C THR A 46 2.15 3.76 -17.77
N CYS A 47 2.42 4.88 -17.12
CA CYS A 47 1.40 5.68 -16.43
C CYS A 47 0.79 6.81 -17.28
N GLN A 48 1.40 7.16 -18.42
CA GLN A 48 1.03 8.35 -19.21
C GLN A 48 -0.44 8.38 -19.67
N ASN A 49 -0.99 7.24 -20.07
CA ASN A 49 -2.31 7.15 -20.72
C ASN A 49 -3.31 6.28 -19.93
N LEU A 50 -3.16 6.23 -18.60
CA LEU A 50 -4.08 5.48 -17.77
C LEU A 50 -5.42 6.21 -17.61
N PRO A 51 -6.56 5.48 -17.57
CA PRO A 51 -7.88 6.09 -17.39
C PRO A 51 -8.00 6.71 -16.00
N ARG A 52 -8.57 7.92 -15.95
CA ARG A 52 -8.89 8.60 -14.69
C ARG A 52 -10.05 7.91 -13.99
N PHE A 53 -10.15 8.10 -12.67
CA PHE A 53 -11.19 7.51 -11.83
C PHE A 53 -11.32 5.98 -11.97
N ASN A 54 -10.20 5.30 -12.21
CA ASN A 54 -10.18 3.86 -12.41
C ASN A 54 -9.26 3.19 -11.38
N ALA A 55 -9.78 2.21 -10.65
CA ALA A 55 -9.05 1.50 -9.62
C ALA A 55 -7.87 0.70 -10.20
N LEU A 56 -8.03 0.09 -11.38
CA LEU A 56 -6.95 -0.64 -12.05
C LEU A 56 -5.80 0.29 -12.47
N ALA A 57 -6.10 1.54 -12.86
CA ALA A 57 -5.09 2.56 -13.10
C ALA A 57 -4.28 2.86 -11.82
N ILE A 58 -4.95 3.06 -10.68
CA ILE A 58 -4.29 3.23 -9.38
C ILE A 58 -3.39 2.02 -9.06
N PHE A 59 -3.91 0.80 -9.19
CA PHE A 59 -3.11 -0.42 -8.97
C PHE A 59 -1.91 -0.52 -9.90
N THR A 60 -2.04 -0.11 -11.16
CA THR A 60 -0.94 -0.10 -12.14
C THR A 60 0.18 0.83 -11.67
N VAL A 61 -0.17 2.06 -11.25
CA VAL A 61 0.80 3.01 -10.70
C VAL A 61 1.48 2.45 -9.45
N VAL A 62 0.70 1.86 -8.52
CA VAL A 62 1.23 1.22 -7.29
C VAL A 62 2.26 0.15 -7.62
N ILE A 63 1.93 -0.75 -8.54
CA ILE A 63 2.81 -1.84 -8.94
C ILE A 63 4.08 -1.32 -9.62
N CYS A 64 3.98 -0.33 -10.51
CA CYS A 64 5.17 0.30 -11.11
C CYS A 64 6.11 0.83 -10.04
N TRP A 65 5.60 1.61 -9.09
CA TRP A 65 6.40 2.17 -8.00
C TRP A 65 7.04 1.11 -7.12
N LEU A 66 6.28 0.12 -6.65
CA LEU A 66 6.81 -0.91 -5.77
C LEU A 66 7.87 -1.76 -6.48
N THR A 67 7.64 -2.12 -7.75
CA THR A 67 8.62 -2.84 -8.57
C THR A 67 9.88 -2.00 -8.81
N SER A 68 9.75 -0.70 -9.11
CA SER A 68 10.89 0.21 -9.25
C SER A 68 11.72 0.33 -7.97
N ILE A 69 11.06 0.57 -6.83
CA ILE A 69 11.71 0.66 -5.51
C ILE A 69 12.48 -0.63 -5.22
N ARG A 70 11.85 -1.79 -5.48
CA ARG A 70 12.46 -3.09 -5.24
C ARG A 70 13.64 -3.35 -6.18
N LEU A 71 13.53 -3.00 -7.46
CA LEU A 71 14.62 -3.12 -8.43
C LEU A 71 15.82 -2.27 -8.00
N ILE A 72 15.61 -0.99 -7.70
CA ILE A 72 16.67 -0.08 -7.23
C ILE A 72 17.37 -0.66 -5.99
N ALA A 73 16.61 -1.17 -5.03
CA ALA A 73 17.17 -1.79 -3.83
C ALA A 73 18.04 -3.01 -4.15
N LEU A 74 17.52 -3.93 -4.97
CA LEU A 74 18.20 -5.18 -5.29
C LEU A 74 19.44 -4.96 -6.16
N THR A 75 19.40 -4.01 -7.11
CA THR A 75 20.55 -3.71 -7.97
C THR A 75 21.59 -2.85 -7.28
N SER A 76 21.19 -1.88 -6.48
CA SER A 76 22.11 -0.85 -5.99
C SER A 76 22.69 -1.18 -4.61
N PHE A 77 21.87 -1.74 -3.71
CA PHE A 77 22.23 -1.91 -2.30
C PHE A 77 22.50 -3.36 -1.89
N SER A 78 21.95 -4.36 -2.60
CA SER A 78 22.05 -5.78 -2.21
C SER A 78 23.17 -6.59 -2.90
N THR A 79 24.17 -5.93 -3.47
CA THR A 79 25.14 -6.62 -4.36
C THR A 79 26.15 -7.51 -3.67
N LYS A 80 26.38 -7.30 -2.36
CA LYS A 80 27.27 -8.15 -1.57
C LYS A 80 26.70 -9.55 -1.30
N ILE A 81 25.39 -9.72 -1.45
CA ILE A 81 24.72 -11.02 -1.31
C ILE A 81 24.78 -11.70 -2.68
N LEU A 82 25.34 -12.91 -2.76
CA LEU A 82 25.25 -13.70 -3.98
C LEU A 82 23.78 -14.11 -4.18
N LEU A 83 23.10 -13.49 -5.14
CA LEU A 83 21.71 -13.80 -5.47
C LEU A 83 21.68 -14.50 -6.82
N THR A 84 21.04 -15.66 -6.89
CA THR A 84 20.67 -16.28 -8.17
C THR A 84 19.57 -15.47 -8.85
N PHE A 85 19.46 -15.58 -10.18
CA PHE A 85 18.38 -14.90 -10.94
C PHE A 85 17.00 -15.30 -10.42
N GLN A 86 16.81 -16.58 -10.10
CA GLN A 86 15.58 -17.08 -9.50
C GLN A 86 15.26 -16.36 -8.18
N SER A 87 16.23 -16.23 -7.27
CA SER A 87 16.03 -15.54 -5.99
C SER A 87 15.76 -14.04 -6.18
N PHE A 88 16.41 -13.42 -7.15
CA PHE A 88 16.18 -12.02 -7.52
C PHE A 88 14.75 -11.82 -8.04
N LEU A 89 14.31 -12.66 -8.97
CA LEU A 89 12.97 -12.60 -9.54
C LEU A 89 11.89 -12.88 -8.48
N LEU A 90 12.07 -13.87 -7.61
CA LEU A 90 11.13 -14.17 -6.52
C LEU A 90 10.94 -12.99 -5.57
N LYS A 91 12.00 -12.22 -5.28
CA LYS A 91 11.91 -11.01 -4.44
C LYS A 91 11.11 -9.88 -5.10
N ILE A 92 11.09 -9.81 -6.44
CA ILE A 92 10.27 -8.85 -7.18
C ILE A 92 8.83 -9.35 -7.25
N LEU A 93 8.63 -10.62 -7.63
CA LEU A 93 7.32 -11.25 -7.75
C LEU A 93 6.56 -11.31 -6.42
N TRP A 94 7.25 -11.28 -5.28
CA TRP A 94 6.63 -11.21 -3.95
C TRP A 94 5.70 -10.00 -3.78
N ILE A 95 5.91 -8.90 -4.52
CA ILE A 95 5.00 -7.73 -4.50
C ILE A 95 3.62 -8.10 -5.05
N TYR A 96 3.58 -8.96 -6.06
CA TYR A 96 2.36 -9.42 -6.74
C TYR A 96 1.73 -10.60 -6.01
N PHE A 97 2.58 -11.51 -5.52
CA PHE A 97 2.18 -12.73 -4.83
C PHE A 97 2.91 -12.78 -3.49
N PRO A 98 2.41 -12.09 -2.45
CA PRO A 98 3.07 -11.99 -1.16
C PRO A 98 2.88 -13.27 -0.34
N ILE A 99 3.26 -14.41 -0.93
CA ILE A 99 3.17 -15.73 -0.34
C ILE A 99 4.31 -15.90 0.66
N LEU A 100 3.97 -16.40 1.84
CA LEU A 100 4.95 -16.72 2.89
C LEU A 100 4.61 -18.06 3.56
N PRO A 101 5.63 -18.75 4.12
CA PRO A 101 5.39 -19.90 4.97
C PRO A 101 4.45 -19.52 6.12
N LYS A 102 3.45 -20.36 6.42
CA LYS A 102 2.48 -20.07 7.49
C LYS A 102 3.17 -19.86 8.85
N LYS A 103 4.28 -20.57 9.10
CA LYS A 103 5.06 -20.43 10.34
C LYS A 103 5.62 -19.02 10.55
N THR A 104 5.91 -18.30 9.47
CA THR A 104 6.43 -16.92 9.53
C THR A 104 5.31 -15.88 9.47
N ALA A 105 4.06 -16.31 9.27
CA ALA A 105 2.92 -15.40 9.23
C ALA A 105 2.55 -14.96 10.65
N GLN A 106 2.42 -13.66 10.81
CA GLN A 106 1.83 -13.07 12.00
C GLN A 106 0.34 -13.44 12.02
N ASN A 107 -0.18 -13.82 13.20
CA ASN A 107 -1.58 -14.18 13.41
C ASN A 107 -2.04 -15.46 12.68
N GLN A 108 -1.81 -16.63 13.30
CA GLN A 108 -2.11 -17.96 12.75
C GLN A 108 -3.55 -18.42 13.02
N TRP A 109 -4.53 -17.61 12.61
CA TRP A 109 -5.93 -17.94 12.88
C TRP A 109 -6.39 -19.23 12.12
N PRO A 110 -7.28 -20.03 12.73
CA PRO A 110 -7.98 -21.08 12.02
C PRO A 110 -8.70 -20.54 10.77
N ILE A 111 -8.87 -21.38 9.75
CA ILE A 111 -9.54 -20.98 8.49
C ILE A 111 -10.95 -20.45 8.76
N ILE A 112 -11.67 -21.05 9.72
CA ILE A 112 -13.03 -20.64 10.07
C ILE A 112 -13.11 -19.18 10.54
N TYR A 113 -12.10 -18.70 11.27
CA TYR A 113 -12.03 -17.30 11.68
C TYR A 113 -11.84 -16.37 10.49
N SER A 114 -10.98 -16.76 9.54
CA SER A 114 -10.79 -16.01 8.28
C SER A 114 -12.08 -15.92 7.48
N ILE A 115 -12.86 -17.01 7.41
CA ILE A 115 -14.17 -17.03 6.72
C ILE A 115 -15.15 -16.06 7.39
N ILE A 116 -15.26 -16.10 8.72
CA ILE A 116 -16.14 -15.17 9.47
C ILE A 116 -15.72 -13.72 9.23
N LEU A 117 -14.41 -13.44 9.28
CA LEU A 117 -13.88 -12.10 9.04
C LEU A 117 -14.19 -11.61 7.62
N ILE A 118 -14.09 -12.47 6.61
CA ILE A 118 -14.45 -12.16 5.21
C ILE A 118 -15.93 -11.77 5.13
N ILE A 119 -16.82 -12.56 5.73
CA ILE A 119 -18.26 -12.28 5.72
C ILE A 119 -18.55 -10.93 6.38
N ILE A 120 -17.97 -10.68 7.56
CA ILE A 120 -18.13 -9.41 8.28
C ILE A 120 -17.63 -8.24 7.42
N LYS A 121 -16.41 -8.34 6.87
CA LYS A 121 -15.83 -7.29 6.02
C LYS A 121 -16.66 -7.05 4.76
N LEU A 122 -17.15 -8.11 4.12
CA LEU A 122 -18.02 -8.01 2.93
C LEU A 122 -19.30 -7.24 3.25
N LEU A 123 -20.02 -7.64 4.31
CA LEU A 123 -21.27 -7.00 4.73
C LEU A 123 -21.06 -5.53 5.11
N ILE A 124 -20.04 -5.24 5.91
CA ILE A 124 -19.72 -3.87 6.31
C ILE A 124 -19.31 -3.05 5.08
N ASN A 125 -18.45 -3.57 4.21
CA ASN A 125 -18.00 -2.85 3.02
C ASN A 125 -19.17 -2.47 2.11
N HIS A 126 -20.09 -3.40 1.85
CA HIS A 126 -21.28 -3.16 1.03
C HIS A 126 -22.26 -2.18 1.68
N TRP A 127 -22.40 -2.23 3.00
CA TRP A 127 -23.20 -1.25 3.73
C TRP A 127 -22.60 0.16 3.62
N ILE A 128 -21.30 0.31 3.87
CA ILE A 128 -20.58 1.59 3.77
C ILE A 128 -20.61 2.11 2.33
N TYR A 129 -20.33 1.26 1.34
CA TYR A 129 -20.33 1.64 -0.08
C TYR A 129 -21.65 2.30 -0.49
N ARG A 130 -22.78 1.67 -0.15
CA ARG A 130 -24.11 2.20 -0.49
C ARG A 130 -24.42 3.48 0.28
N TRP A 131 -23.96 3.59 1.52
CA TRP A 131 -24.14 4.80 2.31
C TRP A 131 -23.32 5.98 1.74
N LEU A 132 -22.07 5.74 1.32
CA LEU A 132 -21.19 6.74 0.72
C LEU A 132 -21.68 7.24 -0.64
N ILE A 133 -22.37 6.41 -1.43
CA ILE A 133 -22.95 6.82 -2.73
C ILE A 133 -24.27 7.57 -2.56
N LYS A 134 -25.07 7.24 -1.55
CA LYS A 134 -26.37 7.90 -1.28
C LYS A 134 -26.22 9.39 -0.96
N CYS A 135 -25.10 9.79 -0.37
CA CYS A 135 -24.92 11.09 0.26
C CYS A 135 -24.09 12.08 -0.56
N GLU A 136 -24.49 13.35 -0.49
CA GLU A 136 -23.90 14.46 -1.25
C GLU A 136 -22.49 14.82 -0.79
N MET A 137 -21.73 15.50 -1.65
CA MET A 137 -20.26 15.50 -1.63
C MET A 137 -19.62 16.53 -0.68
N GLN A 138 -20.03 16.60 0.58
CA GLN A 138 -19.33 17.43 1.57
C GLN A 138 -18.15 16.69 2.22
N VAL A 139 -17.08 17.41 2.50
CA VAL A 139 -15.92 16.89 3.23
C VAL A 139 -16.18 17.01 4.72
N SER A 140 -16.39 15.88 5.39
CA SER A 140 -16.54 15.79 6.85
C SER A 140 -15.56 14.75 7.40
N TYR A 141 -15.20 14.88 8.69
CA TYR A 141 -14.40 13.86 9.37
C TYR A 141 -15.13 12.51 9.46
N GLN A 142 -16.46 12.55 9.60
CA GLN A 142 -17.30 11.36 9.60
C GLN A 142 -17.19 10.62 8.24
N ARG A 143 -17.28 11.32 7.11
CA ARG A 143 -17.12 10.72 5.78
C ARG A 143 -15.71 10.20 5.52
N ILE A 144 -14.68 10.90 5.99
CA ILE A 144 -13.29 10.42 5.91
C ILE A 144 -13.13 9.12 6.72
N PHE A 145 -13.71 9.08 7.92
CA PHE A 145 -13.70 7.87 8.75
C PHE A 145 -14.42 6.71 8.06
N MET A 146 -15.59 6.96 7.46
CA MET A 146 -16.32 5.96 6.68
C MET A 146 -15.51 5.47 5.47
N PHE A 147 -14.81 6.37 4.77
CA PHE A 147 -13.92 5.99 3.68
C PHE A 147 -12.73 5.15 4.15
N TYR A 148 -12.14 5.47 5.30
CA TYR A 148 -11.09 4.65 5.91
C TYR A 148 -11.57 3.23 6.27
N LEU A 149 -12.78 3.11 6.83
CA LEU A 149 -13.40 1.83 7.09
C LEU A 149 -13.69 1.05 5.79
N PHE A 150 -14.14 1.75 4.74
CA PHE A 150 -14.32 1.16 3.42
C PHE A 150 -13.00 0.58 2.88
N LEU A 151 -11.90 1.35 2.92
CA LEU A 151 -10.58 0.89 2.49
C LEU A 151 -10.04 -0.29 3.32
N THR A 152 -10.33 -0.32 4.61
CA THR A 152 -9.89 -1.43 5.46
C THR A 152 -10.72 -2.70 5.20
N THR A 153 -12.01 -2.55 4.92
CA THR A 153 -12.92 -3.69 4.70
C THR A 153 -12.80 -4.27 3.31
N ILE A 154 -12.46 -3.50 2.27
CA ILE A 154 -12.26 -4.00 0.89
C ILE A 154 -11.16 -5.07 0.79
N SER A 155 -10.31 -5.19 1.82
CA SER A 155 -9.31 -6.25 1.93
C SER A 155 -9.92 -7.67 1.97
N TYR A 156 -11.25 -7.82 2.07
CA TYR A 156 -11.90 -9.14 2.03
C TYR A 156 -11.52 -9.93 0.76
N ILE A 157 -11.20 -9.26 -0.35
CA ILE A 157 -10.74 -9.90 -1.60
C ILE A 157 -9.41 -10.62 -1.37
N LEU A 158 -8.44 -9.93 -0.75
CA LEU A 158 -7.14 -10.51 -0.41
C LEU A 158 -7.27 -11.60 0.66
N ASP A 159 -8.25 -11.47 1.56
CA ASP A 159 -8.56 -12.50 2.56
C ASP A 159 -9.13 -13.77 1.89
N ILE A 160 -9.95 -13.63 0.84
CA ILE A 160 -10.44 -14.75 0.02
C ILE A 160 -9.26 -15.44 -0.67
N GLU A 161 -8.38 -14.68 -1.34
CA GLU A 161 -7.16 -15.22 -1.98
C GLU A 161 -6.27 -15.96 -0.97
N MET A 162 -6.14 -15.43 0.25
CA MET A 162 -5.40 -16.06 1.33
C MET A 162 -5.98 -17.44 1.67
N ILE A 163 -7.30 -17.59 1.72
CA ILE A 163 -7.97 -18.88 1.94
C ILE A 163 -7.65 -19.84 0.79
N PHE A 164 -7.75 -19.40 -0.46
CA PHE A 164 -7.40 -20.24 -1.61
C PHE A 164 -5.96 -20.75 -1.53
N VAL A 165 -4.99 -19.87 -1.24
CA VAL A 165 -3.58 -20.27 -1.05
C VAL A 165 -3.43 -21.28 0.09
N ARG A 166 -4.10 -21.06 1.22
CA ARG A 166 -4.05 -21.99 2.36
C ARG A 166 -4.66 -23.34 2.01
N ILE A 167 -5.76 -23.40 1.27
CA ILE A 167 -6.39 -24.66 0.86
C ILE A 167 -5.48 -25.41 -0.13
N LEU A 168 -5.07 -24.76 -1.22
CA LEU A 168 -4.25 -25.35 -2.28
C LEU A 168 -2.90 -25.89 -1.77
N THR A 169 -2.31 -25.19 -0.80
CA THR A 169 -1.01 -25.58 -0.24
C THR A 169 -1.11 -26.49 0.98
N ARG A 170 -2.31 -27.01 1.30
CA ARG A 170 -2.57 -27.82 2.51
C ARG A 170 -2.07 -27.12 3.78
N ASN A 171 -2.37 -25.82 3.89
CA ASN A 171 -2.08 -24.92 5.00
C ASN A 171 -0.58 -24.71 5.27
N LYS A 172 0.30 -25.01 4.30
CA LYS A 172 1.75 -24.78 4.39
C LYS A 172 2.13 -23.32 4.15
N TYR A 173 1.43 -22.65 3.23
CA TYR A 173 1.66 -21.26 2.87
C TYR A 173 0.40 -20.43 3.09
N THR A 174 0.60 -19.12 3.17
CA THR A 174 -0.46 -18.12 3.27
C THR A 174 -0.03 -16.83 2.57
N LEU A 175 -0.95 -15.87 2.44
CA LEU A 175 -0.64 -14.54 1.93
C LEU A 175 -0.39 -13.58 3.07
N GLU A 176 0.48 -12.59 2.83
CA GLU A 176 0.66 -11.47 3.75
C GLU A 176 -0.68 -10.72 3.85
N SER A 177 -1.26 -10.70 5.05
CA SER A 177 -2.51 -9.97 5.28
C SER A 177 -2.34 -8.49 4.94
N PHE A 178 -3.29 -7.87 4.26
CA PHE A 178 -3.22 -6.45 3.93
C PHE A 178 -3.11 -5.56 5.18
N THR A 179 -3.95 -5.83 6.18
CA THR A 179 -3.95 -5.15 7.48
C THR A 179 -4.02 -6.15 8.64
N ASN A 180 -3.60 -5.72 9.82
CA ASN A 180 -3.69 -6.46 11.07
C ASN A 180 -4.30 -5.58 12.16
N PHE A 181 -5.63 -5.45 12.14
CA PHE A 181 -6.41 -4.64 13.08
C PHE A 181 -5.75 -3.28 13.41
N PRO A 182 -5.65 -2.36 12.43
CA PRO A 182 -4.94 -1.10 12.58
C PRO A 182 -5.54 -0.20 13.66
N ILE A 183 -6.82 -0.38 13.99
CA ILE A 183 -7.49 0.33 15.08
C ILE A 183 -6.92 -0.01 16.47
N PHE A 184 -6.10 -1.05 16.62
CA PHE A 184 -5.43 -1.37 17.88
C PHE A 184 -4.00 -0.81 17.96
N SER A 185 -3.67 0.17 17.13
CA SER A 185 -2.34 0.80 17.17
C SER A 185 -2.23 1.77 18.35
N SER A 186 -1.24 1.58 19.21
CA SER A 186 -0.93 2.48 20.34
C SER A 186 0.14 3.52 19.99
N SER A 187 0.73 3.44 18.80
CA SER A 187 1.70 4.39 18.24
C SER A 187 1.59 4.44 16.72
N LEU A 188 2.03 5.53 16.10
CA LEU A 188 2.10 5.65 14.64
C LEU A 188 3.13 4.68 14.04
N ARG A 189 4.22 4.39 14.76
CA ARG A 189 5.19 3.35 14.41
C ARG A 189 4.55 1.97 14.36
N GLU A 190 3.66 1.65 15.30
CA GLU A 190 2.93 0.39 15.26
C GLU A 190 1.93 0.35 14.10
N PHE A 191 1.20 1.45 13.88
CA PHE A 191 0.26 1.58 12.78
C PHE A 191 0.93 1.33 11.42
N TRP A 192 1.93 2.14 11.05
CA TRP A 192 2.63 2.03 9.76
C TRP A 192 3.61 0.87 9.68
N GLY A 193 4.18 0.47 10.81
CA GLY A 193 5.26 -0.51 10.89
C GLY A 193 4.80 -1.95 11.03
N ARG A 194 3.54 -2.20 11.45
CA ARG A 194 3.07 -3.55 11.78
C ARG A 194 1.65 -3.84 11.33
N ARG A 195 0.76 -2.85 11.28
CA ARG A 195 -0.69 -3.11 11.19
C ARG A 195 -1.34 -2.65 9.90
N TYR A 196 -0.89 -1.55 9.30
CA TYR A 196 -1.48 -1.00 8.09
C TYR A 196 -0.64 -1.34 6.85
N ASN A 197 -1.32 -1.74 5.77
CA ASN A 197 -0.75 -2.00 4.45
C ASN A 197 0.58 -2.78 4.47
N ARG A 198 0.54 -4.00 5.03
CA ARG A 198 1.75 -4.78 5.36
C ARG A 198 2.61 -5.14 4.15
N ILE A 199 2.00 -5.31 2.97
CA ILE A 199 2.70 -5.57 1.71
C ILE A 199 3.59 -4.37 1.32
N VAL A 200 3.02 -3.15 1.36
CA VAL A 200 3.76 -1.91 1.10
C VAL A 200 4.78 -1.68 2.22
N HIS A 201 4.40 -1.85 3.48
CA HIS A 201 5.33 -1.71 4.61
C HIS A 201 6.57 -2.59 4.42
N ARG A 202 6.38 -3.90 4.18
CA ARG A 202 7.49 -4.85 4.02
C ARG A 202 8.36 -4.49 2.82
N THR A 203 7.75 -4.07 1.72
CA THR A 203 8.47 -3.63 0.53
C THR A 203 9.33 -2.40 0.80
N LEU A 204 8.77 -1.35 1.40
CA LEU A 204 9.49 -0.13 1.75
C LEU A 204 10.55 -0.39 2.83
N LYS A 205 10.26 -1.25 3.81
CA LYS A 205 11.18 -1.60 4.88
C LYS A 205 12.46 -2.23 4.31
N GLU A 206 12.29 -3.28 3.51
CA GLU A 206 13.40 -4.04 2.94
C GLU A 206 14.13 -3.27 1.82
N SER A 207 13.44 -2.36 1.11
CA SER A 207 13.99 -1.71 -0.09
C SER A 207 14.50 -0.29 0.15
N ILE A 208 14.00 0.39 1.18
CA ILE A 208 14.34 1.80 1.47
C ILE A 208 14.85 1.93 2.90
N PHE A 209 14.01 1.62 3.89
CA PHE A 209 14.32 1.89 5.30
C PHE A 209 15.61 1.21 5.75
N GLU A 210 15.73 -0.11 5.60
CA GLU A 210 16.91 -0.84 6.08
C GLU A 210 18.19 -0.43 5.33
N PRO A 211 18.23 -0.36 3.99
CA PRO A 211 19.42 0.14 3.28
C PRO A 211 19.87 1.53 3.70
N ILE A 212 18.93 2.46 3.90
CA ILE A 212 19.24 3.84 4.31
C ILE A 212 19.66 3.90 5.77
N ARG A 213 18.93 3.22 6.67
CA ARG A 213 19.27 3.13 8.09
C ARG A 213 20.69 2.62 8.29
N LEU A 214 21.08 1.58 7.55
CA LEU A 214 22.43 1.02 7.62
C LEU A 214 23.48 1.95 7.00
N ALA A 215 23.17 2.61 5.87
CA ALA A 215 24.11 3.53 5.22
C ALA A 215 24.43 4.77 6.06
N PHE A 216 23.44 5.30 6.80
CA PHE A 216 23.58 6.50 7.62
C PHE A 216 23.67 6.21 9.13
N SER A 217 23.64 4.94 9.53
CA SER A 217 23.56 4.51 10.95
C SER A 217 22.48 5.25 11.75
N SER A 218 21.36 5.60 11.10
CA SER A 218 20.31 6.45 11.69
C SER A 218 18.91 5.94 11.33
N PRO A 219 18.13 5.47 12.31
CA PRO A 219 16.74 5.07 12.05
C PRO A 219 15.88 6.27 11.66
N THR A 220 16.15 7.46 12.21
CA THR A 220 15.45 8.71 11.86
C THR A 220 15.59 9.04 10.37
N ILE A 221 16.81 8.99 9.83
CA ILE A 221 17.04 9.24 8.40
C ILE A 221 16.33 8.18 7.54
N GLY A 222 16.39 6.91 7.97
CA GLY A 222 15.66 5.82 7.31
C GLY A 222 14.15 6.06 7.27
N ILE A 223 13.55 6.47 8.39
CA ILE A 223 12.10 6.77 8.48
C ILE A 223 11.76 7.93 7.55
N MET A 224 12.46 9.06 7.67
CA MET A 224 12.16 10.27 6.90
C MET A 224 12.25 10.01 5.39
N ILE A 225 13.31 9.37 4.91
CA ILE A 225 13.45 9.06 3.47
C ILE A 225 12.34 8.11 3.00
N THR A 226 11.97 7.12 3.82
CA THR A 226 10.88 6.19 3.49
C THR A 226 9.55 6.91 3.33
N PHE A 227 9.22 7.82 4.26
CA PHE A 227 7.98 8.59 4.19
C PHE A 227 7.99 9.64 3.07
N ILE A 228 9.13 10.26 2.77
CA ILE A 228 9.26 11.17 1.60
C ILE A 228 8.97 10.41 0.30
N ILE A 229 9.59 9.23 0.11
CA ILE A 229 9.36 8.41 -1.09
C ILE A 229 7.90 7.92 -1.13
N SER A 230 7.32 7.55 0.02
CA SER A 230 5.90 7.18 0.11
C SER A 230 4.97 8.35 -0.24
N GLY A 231 5.31 9.57 0.16
CA GLY A 231 4.57 10.78 -0.20
C GLY A 231 4.62 11.06 -1.71
N LEU A 232 5.81 11.02 -2.31
CA LEU A 232 5.98 11.18 -3.77
C LEU A 232 5.23 10.10 -4.55
N PHE A 233 5.23 8.88 -4.05
CA PHE A 233 4.44 7.78 -4.59
C PHE A 233 2.94 8.14 -4.63
N HIS A 234 2.35 8.58 -3.52
CA HIS A 234 0.93 8.93 -3.48
C HIS A 234 0.60 10.20 -4.29
N VAL A 235 1.51 11.17 -4.36
CA VAL A 235 1.38 12.33 -5.26
C VAL A 235 1.22 11.87 -6.71
N HIS A 236 2.06 10.93 -7.17
CA HIS A 236 1.94 10.38 -8.52
C HIS A 236 0.62 9.61 -8.71
N VAL A 237 0.20 8.83 -7.72
CA VAL A 237 -1.11 8.15 -7.77
C VAL A 237 -2.25 9.16 -7.96
N TRP A 238 -2.27 10.27 -7.22
CA TRP A 238 -3.35 11.26 -7.34
C TRP A 238 -3.29 12.06 -8.63
N LEU A 239 -2.09 12.37 -9.11
CA LEU A 239 -1.91 13.00 -10.41
C LEU A 239 -2.53 12.15 -11.51
N VAL A 240 -2.27 10.84 -11.52
CA VAL A 240 -2.79 9.92 -12.55
C VAL A 240 -4.28 9.64 -12.36
N ALA A 241 -4.72 9.37 -11.13
CA ALA A 241 -6.08 8.91 -10.85
C ALA A 241 -7.12 10.03 -10.94
N PHE A 242 -6.78 11.25 -10.49
CA PHE A 242 -7.73 12.33 -10.29
C PHE A 242 -7.39 13.63 -11.03
N ASP A 243 -6.17 13.76 -11.55
CA ASP A 243 -5.62 15.00 -12.14
C ASP A 243 -5.89 16.24 -11.26
N ASP A 244 -5.79 16.05 -9.95
CA ASP A 244 -6.09 17.08 -8.96
C ASP A 244 -4.80 17.67 -8.39
N LYS A 245 -4.37 18.77 -8.98
CA LYS A 245 -3.16 19.50 -8.56
C LYS A 245 -3.28 20.06 -7.13
N SER A 246 -4.50 20.38 -6.68
CA SER A 246 -4.72 20.97 -5.36
C SER A 246 -4.42 20.00 -4.21
N SER A 247 -4.56 18.70 -4.47
CA SER A 247 -4.35 17.64 -3.47
C SER A 247 -2.91 17.11 -3.40
N LEU A 248 -2.02 17.52 -4.30
CA LEU A 248 -0.65 17.00 -4.38
C LEU A 248 0.19 17.40 -3.16
N PHE A 249 0.27 18.70 -2.86
CA PHE A 249 1.04 19.18 -1.71
C PHE A 249 0.47 18.69 -0.36
N PRO A 250 -0.86 18.76 -0.10
CA PRO A 250 -1.46 18.15 1.08
C PRO A 250 -1.10 16.66 1.24
N THR A 251 -1.18 15.89 0.16
CA THR A 251 -0.83 14.46 0.19
C THR A 251 0.62 14.24 0.57
N PHE A 252 1.55 15.00 -0.01
CA PHE A 252 2.95 14.89 0.36
C PHE A 252 3.16 15.25 1.84
N MET A 253 2.51 16.32 2.31
CA MET A 253 2.56 16.76 3.71
C MET A 253 2.02 15.70 4.68
N PHE A 254 0.97 14.97 4.32
CA PHE A 254 0.48 13.84 5.12
C PHE A 254 1.61 12.87 5.46
N PHE A 255 2.27 12.31 4.44
CA PHE A 255 3.35 11.34 4.66
C PHE A 255 4.55 11.98 5.35
N PHE A 256 4.91 13.21 5.00
CA PHE A 256 6.03 13.91 5.62
C PHE A 256 5.81 14.11 7.13
N LEU A 257 4.64 14.59 7.55
CA LEU A 257 4.28 14.76 8.96
C LEU A 257 4.24 13.42 9.71
N HIS A 258 3.73 12.36 9.08
CA HIS A 258 3.77 11.01 9.65
C HIS A 258 5.22 10.50 9.81
N GLY A 259 6.12 10.84 8.90
CA GLY A 259 7.56 10.56 9.02
C GLY A 259 8.20 11.27 10.21
N ILE A 260 7.89 12.55 10.42
CA ILE A 260 8.34 13.30 11.60
C ILE A 260 7.82 12.64 12.88
N ALA A 261 6.51 12.38 12.95
CA ALA A 261 5.89 11.80 14.13
C ALA A 261 6.46 10.41 14.47
N CYS A 262 6.64 9.53 13.47
CA CYS A 262 7.27 8.22 13.66
C CYS A 262 8.74 8.35 14.09
N SER A 263 9.45 9.37 13.62
CA SER A 263 10.83 9.66 14.04
C SER A 263 10.86 10.12 15.49
N ILE A 264 9.95 10.99 15.91
CA ILE A 264 9.82 11.41 17.32
C ILE A 264 9.54 10.19 18.19
N GLU A 265 8.53 9.37 17.87
CA GLU A 265 8.22 8.12 18.59
C GLU A 265 9.38 7.11 18.59
N THR A 266 10.33 7.22 17.66
CA THR A 266 11.54 6.38 17.62
C THR A 266 12.59 6.83 18.63
N ASN A 267 12.64 8.12 18.91
CA ASN A 267 13.62 8.73 19.80
C ASN A 267 13.07 9.00 21.22
N MET A 268 11.76 8.80 21.44
CA MET A 268 11.17 8.82 22.77
C MET A 268 11.80 7.74 23.66
N LYS A 269 12.27 8.13 24.85
CA LYS A 269 12.91 7.24 25.83
C LYS A 269 11.93 6.59 26.81
N PHE A 270 10.68 7.03 26.82
CA PHE A 270 9.61 6.51 27.68
C PHE A 270 8.48 5.94 26.82
N GLN A 271 7.74 5.00 27.39
CA GLN A 271 6.55 4.44 26.75
C GLN A 271 5.32 5.16 27.32
N LEU A 272 4.43 5.59 26.43
CA LEU A 272 3.13 6.11 26.84
C LEU A 272 2.25 4.95 27.34
N PRO A 273 1.38 5.19 28.34
CA PRO A 273 0.33 4.23 28.68
C PRO A 273 -0.48 3.86 27.44
N GLU A 274 -0.86 2.59 27.31
CA GLU A 274 -1.46 2.06 26.07
C GLU A 274 -2.68 2.87 25.59
N HIS A 275 -3.61 3.18 26.49
CA HIS A 275 -4.80 3.98 26.17
C HIS A 275 -4.46 5.41 25.74
N VAL A 276 -3.45 6.03 26.37
CA VAL A 276 -3.00 7.39 26.03
C VAL A 276 -2.35 7.39 24.65
N GLY A 277 -1.46 6.43 24.39
CA GLY A 277 -0.85 6.25 23.08
C GLY A 277 -1.89 5.97 21.99
N TRP A 278 -2.89 5.13 22.29
CA TRP A 278 -4.00 4.83 21.40
C TRP A 278 -4.79 6.10 21.02
N ILE A 279 -5.19 6.91 22.01
CA ILE A 279 -5.93 8.16 21.76
C ILE A 279 -5.10 9.09 20.90
N ILE A 280 -3.83 9.35 21.28
CA ILE A 280 -2.94 10.26 20.54
C ILE A 280 -2.75 9.79 19.09
N THR A 281 -2.52 8.49 18.89
CA THR A 281 -2.30 7.89 17.57
C THR A 281 -3.52 8.08 16.67
N HIS A 282 -4.72 7.77 17.17
CA HIS A 282 -5.94 7.84 16.37
C HIS A 282 -6.42 9.27 16.17
N THR A 283 -6.23 10.15 17.15
CA THR A 283 -6.48 11.60 16.99
C THR A 283 -5.55 12.18 15.93
N PHE A 284 -4.25 11.84 15.94
CA PHE A 284 -3.31 12.29 14.91
C PHE A 284 -3.72 11.78 13.52
N LEU A 285 -4.00 10.48 13.38
CA LEU A 285 -4.47 9.89 12.12
C LEU A 285 -5.74 10.57 11.60
N LEU A 286 -6.71 10.83 12.47
CA LEU A 286 -7.97 11.47 12.09
C LEU A 286 -7.73 12.92 11.64
N ILE A 287 -6.95 13.69 12.38
CA ILE A 287 -6.64 15.10 12.06
C ILE A 287 -5.90 15.22 10.73
N THR A 288 -4.95 14.34 10.45
CA THR A 288 -4.14 14.38 9.23
C THR A 288 -4.83 13.72 8.03
N SER A 289 -5.77 12.80 8.24
CA SER A 289 -6.45 12.06 7.16
C SER A 289 -7.06 12.91 6.02
N PRO A 290 -7.62 14.12 6.24
CA PRO A 290 -8.12 14.94 5.13
C PRO A 290 -7.04 15.25 4.10
N LEU A 291 -5.77 15.37 4.51
CA LEU A 291 -4.65 15.72 3.63
C LEU A 291 -4.43 14.70 2.51
N VAL A 292 -4.80 13.43 2.72
CA VAL A 292 -4.65 12.35 1.74
C VAL A 292 -5.99 11.83 1.21
N ALA A 293 -7.05 11.86 2.02
CA ALA A 293 -8.35 11.30 1.66
C ALA A 293 -9.21 12.25 0.81
N ARG A 294 -8.89 13.55 0.79
CA ARG A 294 -9.72 14.58 0.13
C ARG A 294 -10.13 14.25 -1.31
N PRO A 295 -9.25 13.79 -2.23
CA PRO A 295 -9.67 13.41 -3.58
C PRO A 295 -10.78 12.36 -3.60
N PHE A 296 -10.72 11.37 -2.69
CA PHE A 296 -11.73 10.32 -2.55
C PHE A 296 -12.96 10.74 -1.78
N VAL A 297 -12.98 11.90 -1.13
CA VAL A 297 -14.19 12.40 -0.47
C VAL A 297 -14.90 13.39 -1.39
N GLU A 298 -14.16 14.31 -1.99
CA GLU A 298 -14.70 15.31 -2.93
C GLU A 298 -15.11 14.70 -4.26
N LYS A 299 -14.36 13.72 -4.77
CA LYS A 299 -14.69 13.02 -6.05
C LYS A 299 -15.05 11.56 -5.83
N GLY A 300 -15.29 11.19 -4.57
CA GLY A 300 -15.49 9.83 -4.09
C GLY A 300 -16.66 9.09 -4.66
N SER A 301 -17.82 9.74 -4.72
CA SER A 301 -19.04 9.10 -5.23
C SER A 301 -18.86 8.71 -6.69
N LEU A 302 -18.31 9.59 -7.53
CA LEU A 302 -17.98 9.29 -8.91
C LEU A 302 -16.99 8.13 -9.01
N PHE A 303 -15.91 8.16 -8.22
CA PHE A 303 -14.94 7.07 -8.19
C PHE A 303 -15.60 5.73 -7.80
N LEU A 304 -16.44 5.71 -6.76
CA LEU A 304 -17.11 4.50 -6.29
C LEU A 304 -18.15 3.98 -7.29
N ILE A 305 -18.89 4.87 -7.96
CA ILE A 305 -19.85 4.50 -9.02
C ILE A 305 -19.12 3.85 -10.20
N LEU A 306 -17.97 4.40 -10.61
CA LEU A 306 -17.17 3.86 -11.70
C LEU A 306 -16.37 2.60 -11.31
N ASN A 307 -16.19 2.35 -10.01
CA ASN A 307 -15.47 1.19 -9.47
C ASN A 307 -16.32 0.50 -8.42
N PRO A 308 -17.42 -0.16 -8.84
CA PRO A 308 -18.35 -0.77 -7.90
C PRO A 308 -17.67 -1.82 -7.04
N ALA A 309 -18.03 -1.86 -5.75
CA ALA A 309 -17.51 -2.85 -4.83
C ALA A 309 -17.76 -4.28 -5.37
N PRO A 310 -16.78 -5.19 -5.33
CA PRO A 310 -16.97 -6.54 -5.84
C PRO A 310 -18.13 -7.25 -5.14
N PHE A 311 -18.89 -8.00 -5.94
CA PHE A 311 -20.13 -8.70 -5.52
C PHE A 311 -21.30 -7.79 -5.15
N ILE A 312 -21.25 -6.47 -5.31
CA ILE A 312 -22.35 -5.57 -4.86
C ILE A 312 -23.71 -5.84 -5.51
N ASN A 313 -23.73 -6.38 -6.73
CA ASN A 313 -24.95 -6.64 -7.50
C ASN A 313 -25.51 -8.06 -7.34
N VAL A 314 -24.92 -8.90 -6.49
CA VAL A 314 -25.39 -10.28 -6.31
C VAL A 314 -26.61 -10.32 -5.39
N GLY A 315 -27.60 -11.16 -5.72
CA GLY A 315 -28.85 -11.25 -4.95
C GLY A 315 -28.73 -11.92 -3.59
N TRP A 316 -27.66 -12.69 -3.34
CA TRP A 316 -27.49 -13.48 -2.11
C TRP A 316 -26.83 -12.72 -0.95
N ILE A 317 -26.32 -11.50 -1.17
CA ILE A 317 -25.80 -10.65 -0.09
C ILE A 317 -26.93 -9.81 0.49
N PRO A 318 -27.20 -9.89 1.80
CA PRO A 318 -28.28 -9.14 2.41
C PRO A 318 -28.02 -7.63 2.35
N LYS A 319 -29.06 -6.89 1.97
CA LYS A 319 -29.04 -5.43 1.88
C LYS A 319 -29.38 -4.83 3.24
N LEU A 320 -28.36 -4.60 4.07
CA LEU A 320 -28.52 -3.92 5.37
C LEU A 320 -29.18 -2.53 5.24
N PRO A 321 -30.01 -2.08 6.20
CA PRO A 321 -30.68 -0.80 6.14
C PRO A 321 -29.68 0.36 6.18
N LEU A 322 -29.94 1.41 5.41
CA LEU A 322 -29.09 2.60 5.37
C LEU A 322 -29.61 3.65 6.37
N PRO A 323 -28.72 4.39 7.05
CA PRO A 323 -29.13 5.53 7.85
C PRO A 323 -29.86 6.60 7.02
N ASN A 324 -30.70 7.37 7.70
CA ASN A 324 -31.40 8.51 7.11
C ASN A 324 -30.52 9.75 7.01
N PHE A 325 -29.44 9.83 7.79
CA PHE A 325 -28.46 10.92 7.76
C PHE A 325 -27.26 10.57 6.88
N CYS A 326 -26.51 11.60 6.50
CA CYS A 326 -25.27 11.47 5.75
C CYS A 326 -24.04 11.51 6.66
N PRO A 327 -23.03 10.68 6.39
CA PRO A 327 -21.76 10.73 7.09
C PRO A 327 -20.93 11.91 6.62
#